data_AF-A0A7J7KTI5-F1
#
_entry.id   AF-A0A7J7KTI5-F1
#
_cell.length_a   1.000
_cell.length_b   1.000
_cell.length_c   1.000
_cell.angle_alpha   90.00
_cell.angle_beta   90.00
_cell.angle_gamma   90.00
#
_symmetry.space_group_name_H-M   'P 1'
#
loop_
_entity.id
_entity.type
_entity.pdbx_description
1 polymer ?
#
loop_
_entity_poly.entity_id
_entity_poly.type
_entity_poly.pdbx_seq_one_letter_code
_entity_poly.pdbx_strand_id
1 'polypeptide(L)'
;MQCLFDGLSLPKLQSLNLCDVSLVNGIEMDLSMLVENLEELDISWLKNCSDSAFNCILTSLLGSTGEKLKVLHCSGTAIVMSQLRALLRNFPNLETLNIESCRQLPRGIKRKYEGKFEVTALRKKCALSA
;
A
#
# COMPACT_ATOMS: atom_id res chain seq x y z
N MET A 1 0.88 10.40 -20.67
CA MET A 1 1.37 10.00 -19.34
C MET A 1 1.99 8.63 -19.52
N GLN A 2 3.22 8.41 -19.05
CA GLN A 2 3.91 7.13 -19.20
C GLN A 2 3.87 6.45 -17.83
N CYS A 3 3.17 5.32 -17.71
CA CYS A 3 3.10 4.54 -16.48
C CYS A 3 4.18 3.45 -16.51
N LEU A 4 4.74 3.14 -15.34
CA LEU A 4 5.86 2.19 -15.21
C LEU A 4 5.54 0.80 -15.79
N PHE A 5 4.26 0.42 -15.82
CA PHE A 5 3.79 -0.92 -16.20
C PHE A 5 2.89 -0.93 -17.44
N ASP A 6 2.94 0.12 -18.26
CA ASP A 6 2.16 0.19 -19.50
C ASP A 6 2.40 -1.05 -20.39
N GLY A 7 1.32 -1.75 -20.73
CA GLY A 7 1.35 -2.92 -21.62
C GLY A 7 1.75 -4.25 -20.96
N LEU A 8 1.97 -4.28 -19.65
CA LEU A 8 2.25 -5.53 -18.92
C LEU A 8 0.96 -6.07 -18.30
N SER A 9 0.49 -7.23 -18.77
CA SER A 9 -0.56 -8.01 -18.12
C SER A 9 0.06 -9.27 -17.52
N LEU A 10 0.00 -9.39 -16.20
CA LEU A 10 0.56 -10.53 -15.47
C LEU A 10 -0.55 -11.21 -14.65
N PRO A 11 -1.43 -12.00 -15.28
CA PRO A 11 -2.62 -12.55 -14.63
C PRO A 11 -2.33 -13.53 -13.49
N LYS A 12 -1.07 -13.97 -13.32
CA LYS A 12 -0.66 -14.87 -12.24
C LYS A 12 0.20 -14.19 -11.18
N LEU A 13 0.41 -12.87 -11.26
CA LEU A 13 1.23 -12.16 -10.31
C LEU A 13 0.50 -12.08 -8.96
N GLN A 14 1.08 -12.71 -7.95
CA GLN A 14 0.55 -12.72 -6.58
C GLN A 14 1.40 -11.89 -5.62
N SER A 15 2.69 -11.75 -5.90
CA SER A 15 3.62 -10.99 -5.06
C SER A 15 4.41 -10.02 -5.92
N LEU A 16 4.45 -8.76 -5.51
CA LEU A 16 5.19 -7.68 -6.17
C LEU A 16 6.04 -6.96 -5.13
N ASN A 17 7.35 -6.98 -5.34
CA ASN A 17 8.31 -6.31 -4.47
C ASN A 17 8.94 -5.13 -5.21
N LEU A 18 8.67 -3.93 -4.72
CA LEU A 18 9.21 -2.64 -5.15
C LEU A 18 9.99 -1.97 -4.01
N CYS A 19 10.45 -2.76 -3.03
CA CYS A 19 11.23 -2.26 -1.91
C CYS A 19 12.52 -1.59 -2.42
N ASP A 20 12.83 -0.42 -1.87
CA ASP A 20 14.01 0.38 -2.20
C ASP A 20 14.08 0.86 -3.67
N VAL A 21 12.98 0.74 -4.42
CA VAL A 21 12.88 1.26 -5.80
C VAL A 21 12.83 2.79 -5.78
N SER A 22 13.62 3.41 -6.66
CA SER A 22 13.56 4.86 -6.88
C SER A 22 12.59 5.18 -8.00
N LEU A 23 11.56 5.94 -7.67
CA LEU A 23 10.69 6.52 -8.68
C LEU A 23 11.44 7.61 -9.45
N VAL A 24 11.29 7.58 -10.77
CA VAL A 24 11.73 8.68 -11.61
C VAL A 24 10.68 9.79 -11.51
N ASN A 25 11.12 11.02 -11.28
CA ASN A 25 10.22 12.16 -11.17
C ASN A 25 9.30 12.25 -12.40
N GLY A 26 7.99 12.33 -12.16
CA GLY A 26 6.98 12.45 -13.20
C GLY A 26 6.45 11.12 -13.76
N ILE A 27 6.96 9.97 -13.31
CA ILE A 27 6.34 8.67 -13.60
C ILE A 27 5.33 8.34 -12.50
N GLU A 28 4.06 8.23 -12.90
CA GLU A 28 3.03 7.66 -12.03
C GLU A 28 3.14 6.13 -12.05
N MET A 29 3.02 5.52 -10.89
CA MET A 29 2.87 4.07 -10.79
C MET A 29 1.38 3.74 -10.80
N ASP A 30 0.87 3.41 -11.98
CA ASP A 30 -0.39 2.71 -12.10
C ASP A 30 -0.15 1.20 -12.04
N LEU A 31 -0.67 0.58 -10.98
CA LEU A 31 -0.59 -0.86 -10.79
C LEU A 31 -1.80 -1.61 -11.37
N SER A 32 -2.82 -0.92 -11.91
CA SER A 32 -4.13 -1.48 -12.30
C SER A 32 -4.05 -2.72 -13.20
N MET A 33 -3.05 -2.80 -14.07
CA MET A 33 -2.83 -3.91 -15.02
C MET A 33 -2.11 -5.13 -14.40
N LEU A 34 -1.45 -4.95 -13.25
CA LEU A 34 -0.64 -5.97 -12.59
C LEU A 34 -1.31 -6.61 -11.38
N VAL A 35 -2.41 -6.00 -10.94
CA VAL A 35 -2.91 -6.22 -9.59
C VAL A 35 -3.99 -7.27 -9.54
N GLU A 36 -4.70 -7.64 -10.60
CA GLU A 36 -5.92 -8.48 -10.50
C GLU A 36 -5.84 -9.73 -9.59
N ASN A 37 -4.67 -10.33 -9.37
CA ASN A 37 -4.47 -11.46 -8.45
C ASN A 37 -3.42 -11.23 -7.34
N LEU A 38 -3.03 -9.98 -7.10
CA LEU A 38 -2.00 -9.62 -6.15
C LEU A 38 -2.47 -9.82 -4.72
N GLU A 39 -1.75 -10.66 -3.99
CA GLU A 39 -1.95 -10.93 -2.57
C GLU A 39 -0.93 -10.21 -1.70
N GLU A 40 0.26 -9.92 -2.24
CA GLU A 40 1.36 -9.31 -1.51
C GLU A 40 1.98 -8.15 -2.29
N LEU A 41 2.12 -7.02 -1.62
CA LEU A 41 2.79 -5.83 -2.16
C LEU A 41 3.80 -5.28 -1.16
N ASP A 42 5.04 -5.13 -1.60
CA ASP A 42 6.05 -4.37 -0.87
C ASP A 42 6.42 -3.10 -1.64
N ILE A 43 6.13 -1.95 -1.04
CA ILE A 43 6.50 -0.60 -1.50
C ILE A 43 7.31 0.13 -0.44
N SER A 44 8.01 -0.62 0.42
CA SER A 44 8.83 -0.04 1.49
C SER A 44 10.00 0.73 0.90
N TRP A 45 10.37 1.83 1.55
CA TRP A 45 11.53 2.64 1.18
C TRP A 45 11.52 3.15 -0.27
N LEU A 46 10.34 3.30 -0.88
CA LEU A 46 10.22 3.95 -2.18
C LEU A 46 10.85 5.35 -2.14
N LYS A 47 11.91 5.55 -2.92
CA LYS A 47 12.62 6.83 -3.02
C LYS A 47 11.88 7.72 -4.01
N ASN A 48 11.89 9.03 -3.75
CA ASN A 48 11.21 10.05 -4.56
C ASN A 48 9.69 9.81 -4.75
N CYS A 49 9.06 9.07 -3.84
CA CYS A 49 7.60 8.89 -3.85
C CYS A 49 6.92 10.14 -3.31
N SER A 50 6.30 10.91 -4.19
CA SER A 50 5.43 12.02 -3.79
C SER A 50 4.12 11.49 -3.21
N ASP A 51 3.42 12.32 -2.43
CA ASP A 51 2.09 11.99 -1.92
C ASP A 51 1.11 11.65 -3.07
N SER A 52 1.27 12.31 -4.22
CA SER A 52 0.52 12.03 -5.44
C SER A 52 0.82 10.64 -5.97
N ALA A 53 2.09 10.25 -6.08
CA ALA A 53 2.48 8.92 -6.56
C ALA A 53 1.95 7.82 -5.63
N PHE A 54 2.01 8.04 -4.30
CA PHE A 54 1.43 7.12 -3.33
C PHE A 54 -0.08 7.01 -3.49
N ASN A 55 -0.79 8.12 -3.69
CA ASN A 55 -2.23 8.12 -3.94
C ASN A 55 -2.60 7.43 -5.26
N CYS A 56 -1.79 7.53 -6.32
CA CYS A 56 -2.00 6.78 -7.56
C CYS A 56 -1.91 5.27 -7.28
N ILE A 57 -0.84 4.82 -6.60
CA ILE A 57 -0.68 3.41 -6.20
C ILE A 57 -1.90 2.93 -5.40
N LEU A 58 -2.33 3.70 -4.40
CA LEU A 58 -3.53 3.39 -3.64
C LEU A 58 -4.74 3.24 -4.55
N THR A 59 -5.01 4.24 -5.40
CA THR A 59 -6.18 4.25 -6.30
C THR A 59 -6.19 3.04 -7.23
N SER A 60 -5.03 2.67 -7.79
CA SER A 60 -4.87 1.47 -8.62
C SER A 60 -5.21 0.20 -7.85
N LEU A 61 -4.77 0.08 -6.60
CA LEU A 61 -5.07 -1.08 -5.75
C LEU A 61 -6.55 -1.14 -5.36
N LEU A 62 -7.18 0.01 -5.14
CA LEU A 62 -8.60 0.09 -4.76
C LEU A 62 -9.54 -0.38 -5.87
N GLY A 63 -9.21 -0.09 -7.13
CA GLY A 63 -10.07 -0.41 -8.28
C GLY A 63 -10.13 -1.89 -8.67
N SER A 64 -9.25 -2.73 -8.12
CA SER A 64 -8.91 -4.02 -8.74
C SER A 64 -8.51 -5.12 -7.75
N THR A 65 -7.99 -4.78 -6.56
CA THR A 65 -7.33 -5.73 -5.65
C THR A 65 -7.80 -5.73 -4.21
N GLY A 66 -8.73 -4.85 -3.85
CA GLY A 66 -9.20 -4.66 -2.48
C GLY A 66 -9.40 -5.96 -1.71
N GLU A 67 -10.06 -6.94 -2.33
CA GLU A 67 -10.39 -8.21 -1.68
C GLU A 67 -9.27 -9.25 -1.66
N LYS A 68 -8.27 -9.16 -2.53
CA LYS A 68 -7.23 -10.21 -2.66
C LYS A 68 -5.97 -9.89 -1.86
N LEU A 69 -5.69 -8.62 -1.62
CA LEU A 69 -4.48 -8.20 -0.92
C LEU A 69 -4.50 -8.64 0.55
N LYS A 70 -3.50 -9.44 0.93
CA LYS A 70 -3.28 -9.99 2.28
C LYS A 70 -2.07 -9.36 2.95
N VAL A 71 -1.05 -8.97 2.20
CA VAL A 71 0.20 -8.43 2.74
C VAL A 71 0.52 -7.09 2.08
N LEU A 72 0.74 -6.07 2.90
CA LEU A 72 1.20 -4.75 2.46
C LEU A 72 2.36 -4.26 3.32
N HIS A 73 3.50 -4.02 2.69
CA HIS A 73 4.63 -3.35 3.32
C HIS A 73 4.78 -1.96 2.71
N CYS A 74 4.72 -0.91 3.53
CA CYS A 74 4.94 0.47 3.09
C CYS A 74 5.84 1.22 4.09
N SER A 75 6.79 0.50 4.69
CA SER A 75 7.68 1.05 5.69
C SER A 75 8.60 2.12 5.12
N GLY A 76 8.94 3.13 5.90
CA GLY A 76 9.80 4.23 5.44
C GLY A 76 9.16 5.15 4.40
N THR A 77 7.89 4.96 4.04
CA THR A 77 7.14 5.85 3.16
C THR A 77 6.58 7.07 3.91
N ALA A 78 6.08 8.05 3.17
CA ALA A 78 5.50 9.28 3.72
C ALA A 78 3.99 9.16 4.01
N ILE A 79 3.44 7.94 4.14
CA ILE A 79 1.99 7.72 4.31
C ILE A 79 1.38 8.53 5.48
N VAL A 80 0.24 9.18 5.23
CA VAL A 80 -0.53 9.95 6.21
C VAL A 80 -1.73 9.16 6.78
N MET A 81 -2.31 9.66 7.87
CA MET A 81 -3.45 8.99 8.55
C MET A 81 -4.68 8.80 7.64
N SER A 82 -4.99 9.75 6.75
CA SER A 82 -6.13 9.62 5.83
C SER A 82 -5.92 8.47 4.83
N GLN A 83 -4.72 8.34 4.29
CA GLN A 83 -4.31 7.23 3.42
C GLN A 83 -4.33 5.89 4.17
N LEU A 84 -3.80 5.84 5.41
CA LEU A 84 -3.85 4.64 6.25
C LEU A 84 -5.30 4.21 6.52
N ARG A 85 -6.20 5.15 6.82
CA ARG A 85 -7.63 4.84 7.01
C ARG A 85 -8.28 4.32 5.72
N ALA A 86 -7.92 4.87 4.56
CA ALA A 86 -8.40 4.38 3.27
C ALA A 86 -7.94 2.94 3.00
N LEU A 87 -6.65 2.62 3.24
CA LEU A 87 -6.12 1.25 3.18
C LEU A 87 -6.92 0.31 4.10
N LEU A 88 -7.03 0.70 5.38
CA LEU A 88 -7.73 -0.08 6.41
C LEU A 88 -9.24 -0.19 6.19
N ARG A 89 -9.84 0.58 5.29
CA ARG A 89 -11.25 0.43 4.91
C ARG A 89 -11.39 -0.51 3.71
N ASN A 90 -10.51 -0.39 2.75
CA ASN A 90 -10.73 -0.95 1.42
C ASN A 90 -10.03 -2.30 1.17
N PHE A 91 -9.09 -2.71 2.04
CA PHE A 91 -8.46 -4.03 1.96
C PHE A 91 -8.96 -4.96 3.05
N PRO A 92 -10.21 -5.47 3.03
CA PRO A 92 -10.81 -6.21 4.15
C PRO A 92 -10.04 -7.47 4.56
N ASN A 93 -9.32 -8.10 3.63
CA ASN A 93 -8.61 -9.35 3.85
C ASN A 93 -7.13 -9.18 4.25
N LEU A 94 -6.68 -7.94 4.49
CA LEU A 94 -5.31 -7.66 4.90
C LEU A 94 -4.97 -8.35 6.22
N GLU A 95 -3.95 -9.19 6.19
CA GLU A 95 -3.43 -9.97 7.33
C GLU A 95 -2.11 -9.40 7.84
N THR A 96 -1.30 -8.79 6.97
CA THR A 96 -0.03 -8.18 7.34
C THR A 96 0.04 -6.74 6.84
N LEU A 97 0.40 -5.82 7.72
CA LEU A 97 0.64 -4.42 7.39
C LEU A 97 1.90 -3.93 8.08
N ASN A 98 2.94 -3.53 7.32
CA ASN A 98 4.12 -2.89 7.90
C ASN A 98 4.14 -1.38 7.62
N ILE A 99 3.95 -0.61 8.69
CA ILE A 99 4.01 0.87 8.72
C ILE A 99 5.13 1.38 9.63
N GLU A 100 6.19 0.58 9.81
CA GLU A 100 7.41 1.01 10.49
C GLU A 100 8.07 2.18 9.75
N SER A 101 8.73 3.06 10.50
CA SER A 101 9.49 4.18 9.94
C SER A 101 8.68 5.17 9.07
N CYS A 102 7.35 5.08 9.05
CA CYS A 102 6.49 6.04 8.35
C CYS A 102 6.48 7.38 9.11
N ARG A 103 7.18 8.38 8.57
CA ARG A 103 7.50 9.63 9.29
C ARG A 103 6.24 10.44 9.65
N GLN A 104 5.23 10.42 8.78
CA GLN A 104 3.99 11.20 8.94
C GLN A 104 2.94 10.54 9.86
N LEU A 105 3.14 9.29 10.28
CA LEU A 105 2.23 8.61 11.22
C LEU A 105 2.55 8.96 12.68
N PRO A 106 1.57 8.90 13.61
CA PRO A 106 1.81 9.02 15.05
C PRO A 106 2.70 7.91 15.60
N ARG A 107 3.56 8.21 16.60
CA ARG A 107 4.51 7.24 17.18
C ARG A 107 3.85 5.96 17.70
N GLY A 108 2.67 6.06 18.31
CA GLY A 108 1.96 4.93 18.95
C GLY A 108 1.30 3.91 18.01
N ILE A 109 1.52 4.01 16.69
CA ILE A 109 1.02 3.03 15.71
C ILE A 109 2.10 2.52 14.74
N LYS A 110 3.34 3.03 14.79
CA LYS A 110 4.38 2.64 13.83
C LYS A 110 4.98 1.29 14.24
N ARG A 111 4.45 0.22 13.65
CA ARG A 111 4.98 -1.13 13.82
C ARG A 111 4.51 -2.02 12.67
N LYS A 112 5.11 -3.19 12.56
CA LYS A 112 4.52 -4.30 11.82
C LYS A 112 3.31 -4.84 12.57
N TYR A 113 2.20 -5.03 11.86
CA TYR A 113 1.01 -5.72 12.33
C TYR A 113 0.93 -7.06 11.59
N GLU A 114 0.88 -8.15 12.35
CA GLU A 114 0.87 -9.51 11.81
C GLU A 114 -0.39 -10.26 12.24
N GLY A 115 -1.04 -10.90 11.26
CA GLY A 115 -2.29 -11.61 11.44
C GLY A 115 -3.53 -10.70 11.45
N LYS A 116 -4.66 -11.30 11.04
CA LYS A 116 -5.97 -10.63 10.97
C LYS A 116 -6.37 -9.96 12.27
N PHE A 117 -6.01 -10.52 13.42
CA PHE A 117 -6.36 -9.96 14.72
C PHE A 117 -5.72 -8.59 14.95
N GLU A 118 -4.42 -8.46 14.72
CA GLU A 118 -3.70 -7.21 14.93
C GLU A 118 -4.12 -6.12 13.93
N VAL A 119 -4.29 -6.49 12.66
CA VAL A 119 -4.79 -5.56 11.63
C VAL A 119 -6.22 -5.11 11.96
N THR A 120 -7.07 -6.01 12.45
CA THR A 120 -8.44 -5.67 12.89
C THR A 120 -8.43 -4.74 14.11
N ALA A 121 -7.54 -4.98 15.07
CA ALA A 121 -7.36 -4.10 16.22
C ALA A 121 -6.91 -2.69 15.78
N LEU A 122 -6.01 -2.60 14.80
CA LEU A 122 -5.61 -1.33 14.19
C LEU A 122 -6.79 -0.64 13.50
N ARG A 123 -7.62 -1.37 12.74
CA ARG A 123 -8.83 -0.80 12.12
C ARG A 123 -9.73 -0.14 13.15
N LYS A 124 -10.02 -0.83 14.26
CA LYS A 124 -10.83 -0.28 15.35
C LYS A 124 -10.18 0.98 15.96
N LYS A 125 -8.88 0.94 16.22
CA LYS A 125 -8.12 2.08 16.76
C LYS A 125 -8.15 3.30 15.82
N CYS A 126 -8.04 3.08 14.52
CA CYS A 126 -8.03 4.14 13.50
C CYS A 126 -9.43 4.63 13.10
N ALA A 127 -10.48 3.82 13.30
CA ALA A 127 -11.88 4.15 13.03
C ALA A 127 -12.52 5.00 14.13
N LEU A 128 -12.01 4.95 15.37
CA LEU A 128 -12.54 5.70 16.53
C LEU A 128 -12.09 7.18 16.59
N SER A 129 -11.73 7.77 15.46
CA SER A 129 -11.34 9.19 15.37
C SER A 129 -11.95 9.82 14.11
N ALA A 130 -13.27 9.83 14.09
CA ALA A 130 -14.07 10.73 13.26
C ALA A 130 -14.40 11.98 14.09
#